data_AF-A0A7W6CJI1-F1
#
_entry.id   AF-A0A7W6CJI1-F1
#
_cell.length_a   1.000
_cell.length_b   1.000
_cell.length_c   1.000
_cell.angle_alpha   90.00
_cell.angle_beta   90.00
_cell.angle_gamma   90.00
#
_symmetry.space_group_name_H-M   'P 1'
#
loop_
_entity.id
_entity.type
_entity.pdbx_description
1 polymer ?
#
loop_
_entity_poly.entity_id
_entity_poly.type
_entity_poly.pdbx_seq_one_letter_code
_entity_poly.pdbx_strand_id
1 'polypeptide(L)'
;MVVAALGLVSGGITWGTGYETTRDLLSGGKASLLFGPARFVSTLATALSGAPGGIFAPSLSVGAGLGQLVSHFFADEPSGAIVLLGVAAYFTGVVRAPLTAVIIVMEMTADRAMILPLFIAALIADWVSSKVCAAKLYHTLAQGFRTADIKASTE
;
A
#
# COMPACT_ATOMS: atom_id res chain seq x y z
N MET A 1 7.68 -20.08 -0.17
CA MET A 1 9.05 -20.04 0.42
C MET A 1 9.58 -18.62 0.62
N VAL A 2 9.47 -17.71 -0.36
CA VAL A 2 9.97 -16.32 -0.24
C VAL A 2 9.39 -15.56 0.96
N VAL A 3 8.06 -15.59 1.16
CA VAL A 3 7.40 -14.93 2.31
C VAL A 3 7.88 -15.47 3.65
N ALA A 4 8.09 -16.79 3.76
CA ALA A 4 8.60 -17.42 4.97
C ALA A 4 10.06 -17.02 5.25
N ALA A 5 10.91 -17.01 4.22
CA ALA A 5 12.30 -16.58 4.34
C ALA A 5 12.41 -15.10 4.76
N LEU A 6 11.62 -14.22 4.15
CA LEU A 6 11.55 -12.80 4.54
C LEU A 6 11.04 -12.63 5.96
N GLY A 7 10.04 -13.42 6.37
CA GLY A 7 9.56 -13.47 7.73
C GLY A 7 10.65 -13.79 8.74
N LEU A 8 11.44 -14.84 8.49
CA LEU A 8 12.53 -15.23 9.37
C LEU A 8 13.67 -14.20 9.41
N VAL A 9 14.10 -13.69 8.25
CA VAL A 9 15.19 -12.70 8.15
C VAL A 9 14.79 -11.35 8.77
N SER A 10 13.52 -10.95 8.62
CA SER A 10 13.02 -9.72 9.23
C SER A 10 12.68 -9.86 10.71
N GLY A 11 12.75 -11.04 11.32
CA GLY A 11 12.34 -11.24 12.72
C GLY A 11 10.83 -11.17 12.92
N GLY A 12 10.04 -11.54 11.92
CA GLY A 12 8.57 -11.64 11.98
C GLY A 12 7.82 -10.34 11.63
N ILE A 13 8.51 -9.23 11.35
CA ILE A 13 7.88 -7.92 11.08
C ILE A 13 7.01 -7.96 9.80
N THR A 14 7.27 -8.91 8.91
CA THR A 14 6.49 -9.13 7.68
C THR A 14 5.37 -10.16 7.83
N TRP A 15 5.04 -10.62 9.05
CA TRP A 15 3.89 -11.50 9.27
C TRP A 15 2.59 -10.70 9.44
N GLY A 16 1.46 -11.39 9.29
CA GLY A 16 0.13 -10.79 9.43
C GLY A 16 -0.17 -9.73 8.37
N THR A 17 -0.80 -8.63 8.79
CA THR A 17 -1.18 -7.51 7.90
C THR A 17 -0.21 -6.33 7.94
N GLY A 18 0.63 -6.23 8.98
CA GLY A 18 1.47 -5.05 9.25
C GLY A 18 0.73 -3.88 9.93
N TYR A 19 -0.51 -4.10 10.39
CA TYR A 19 -1.35 -3.05 10.97
C TYR A 19 -0.75 -2.38 12.20
N GLU A 20 -0.20 -3.14 13.15
CA GLU A 20 0.38 -2.58 14.38
C GLU A 20 1.57 -1.68 14.07
N THR A 21 2.52 -2.14 13.24
CA THR A 21 3.67 -1.34 12.80
C THR A 21 3.22 -0.10 12.03
N THR A 22 2.20 -0.23 11.17
CA THR A 22 1.65 0.90 10.41
C THR A 22 1.03 1.95 11.32
N ARG A 23 0.23 1.51 12.31
CA ARG A 23 -0.39 2.40 13.30
C ARG A 23 0.67 3.15 14.11
N ASP A 24 1.71 2.44 14.56
CA ASP A 24 2.81 3.06 15.31
C ASP A 24 3.54 4.14 14.49
N LEU A 25 3.83 3.85 13.22
CA LEU A 25 4.44 4.83 12.30
C LEU A 25 3.54 6.04 12.05
N LEU A 26 2.22 5.86 11.94
CA LEU A 26 1.27 6.95 11.78
C LEU A 26 1.19 7.84 13.03
N SER A 27 1.36 7.27 14.23
CA SER A 27 1.47 8.05 15.47
C SER A 27 2.83 8.73 15.67
N GLY A 28 3.73 8.68 14.67
CA GLY A 28 5.06 9.29 14.74
C GLY A 28 6.15 8.39 15.35
N GLY A 29 5.83 7.12 15.60
CA GLY A 29 6.77 6.09 16.02
C GLY A 29 7.81 5.77 14.94
N LYS A 30 8.69 4.81 15.23
CA LYS A 30 9.76 4.37 14.32
C LYS A 30 9.80 2.85 14.26
N ALA A 31 9.70 2.30 13.06
CA ALA A 31 9.90 0.89 12.80
C ALA A 31 11.29 0.63 12.21
N SER A 32 11.63 -0.64 12.00
CA SER A 32 12.82 -1.00 11.23
C SER A 32 12.73 -0.46 9.80
N LEU A 33 13.79 0.16 9.29
CA LEU A 33 13.85 0.67 7.91
C LEU A 33 13.67 -0.44 6.86
N LEU A 34 13.93 -1.70 7.25
CA LEU A 34 13.69 -2.87 6.41
C LEU A 34 12.20 -3.20 6.25
N PHE A 35 11.32 -2.64 7.10
CA PHE A 35 9.89 -2.93 7.09
C PHE A 35 9.27 -2.66 5.72
N GLY A 36 9.39 -1.43 5.19
CA GLY A 36 8.80 -1.06 3.89
C GLY A 36 9.24 -1.98 2.74
N PRO A 37 10.56 -2.10 2.46
CA PRO A 37 11.06 -2.96 1.39
C PRO A 37 10.72 -4.44 1.58
N ALA A 38 10.91 -4.99 2.78
CA ALA A 38 10.59 -6.40 3.03
C ALA A 38 9.08 -6.64 2.88
N ARG A 39 8.25 -5.68 3.30
CA ARG A 39 6.80 -5.78 3.14
C ARG A 39 6.38 -5.73 1.69
N PHE A 40 6.96 -4.84 0.90
CA PHE A 40 6.69 -4.77 -0.54
C PHE A 40 6.96 -6.11 -1.22
N VAL A 41 8.12 -6.72 -0.98
CA VAL A 41 8.48 -8.01 -1.57
C VAL A 41 7.56 -9.12 -1.06
N SER A 42 7.22 -9.13 0.23
CA SER A 42 6.30 -10.13 0.79
C SER A 42 4.89 -10.04 0.19
N THR A 43 4.38 -8.82 0.00
CA THR A 43 3.06 -8.56 -0.59
C THR A 43 3.04 -8.97 -2.05
N LEU A 44 4.10 -8.64 -2.80
CA LEU A 44 4.24 -9.06 -4.20
C LEU A 44 4.29 -10.58 -4.32
N ALA A 45 5.13 -11.25 -3.53
CA ALA A 45 5.23 -12.71 -3.54
C ALA A 45 3.91 -13.40 -3.17
N THR A 46 3.16 -12.83 -2.22
CA THR A 46 1.84 -13.34 -1.83
C THR A 46 0.82 -13.14 -2.95
N ALA A 47 0.76 -11.95 -3.55
CA ALA A 47 -0.16 -11.65 -4.66
C ALA A 47 0.11 -12.56 -5.88
N LEU A 48 1.37 -12.80 -6.21
CA LEU A 48 1.76 -13.66 -7.33
C LEU A 48 1.49 -15.15 -7.08
N SER A 49 1.37 -15.58 -5.82
CA SER A 49 1.07 -16.98 -5.49
C SER A 49 -0.36 -17.40 -5.81
N GLY A 50 -1.27 -16.45 -6.06
CA GLY A 50 -2.69 -16.71 -6.24
C GLY A 50 -3.42 -17.11 -4.95
N ALA A 51 -2.77 -16.97 -3.79
CA ALA A 51 -3.43 -17.19 -2.51
C ALA A 51 -4.64 -16.26 -2.34
N PRO A 52 -5.77 -16.76 -1.80
CA PRO A 52 -6.96 -15.93 -1.60
C PRO A 52 -6.66 -14.84 -0.56
N GLY A 53 -6.80 -13.58 -0.97
CA GLY A 53 -6.52 -12.45 -0.10
C GLY A 53 -6.70 -11.09 -0.79
N GLY A 54 -6.92 -10.06 0.01
CA GLY A 54 -7.00 -8.68 -0.46
C GLY A 54 -5.62 -7.99 -0.43
N ILE A 55 -5.40 -7.08 -1.37
CA ILE A 55 -4.17 -6.25 -1.41
C ILE A 55 -4.24 -5.00 -0.52
N PHE A 56 -5.41 -4.70 0.05
CA PHE A 56 -5.70 -3.44 0.73
C PHE A 56 -4.78 -3.17 1.94
N ALA A 57 -4.91 -3.98 3.00
CA ALA A 57 -4.12 -3.78 4.23
C ALA A 57 -2.60 -3.93 4.01
N PRO A 58 -2.12 -4.89 3.20
CA PRO A 58 -0.71 -4.95 2.83
C PRO A 58 -0.23 -3.69 2.10
N SER A 59 -1.06 -3.07 1.25
CA SER A 59 -0.68 -1.84 0.54
C SER A 59 -0.50 -0.65 1.48
N LEU A 60 -1.40 -0.49 2.45
CA LEU A 60 -1.26 0.57 3.46
C LEU A 60 0.03 0.39 4.26
N SER A 61 0.37 -0.85 4.64
CA SER A 61 1.58 -1.15 5.40
C SER A 61 2.87 -0.91 4.60
N VAL A 62 2.88 -1.26 3.32
CA VAL A 62 3.99 -0.93 2.43
C VAL A 62 4.14 0.58 2.30
N GLY A 63 3.03 1.30 2.07
CA GLY A 63 3.02 2.76 1.99
C GLY A 63 3.54 3.43 3.25
N ALA A 64 3.21 2.90 4.42
CA ALA A 64 3.71 3.42 5.70
C ALA A 64 5.22 3.21 5.85
N GLY A 65 5.72 2.01 5.52
CA GLY A 65 7.15 1.73 5.56
C GLY A 65 7.94 2.55 4.54
N LEU A 66 7.42 2.76 3.33
CA LEU A 66 8.05 3.63 2.34
C LEU A 66 7.98 5.11 2.76
N GLY A 67 6.86 5.56 3.32
CA GLY A 67 6.71 6.90 3.86
C GLY A 67 7.68 7.16 5.02
N GLN A 68 7.97 6.16 5.85
CA GLN A 68 9.01 6.24 6.87
C GLN A 68 10.40 6.42 6.25
N LEU A 69 10.73 5.75 5.15
CA LEU A 69 12.00 5.98 4.45
C LEU A 69 12.09 7.42 3.93
N VAL A 70 10.98 7.94 3.39
CA VAL A 70 10.91 9.32 2.90
C VAL A 70 11.04 10.33 4.04
N SER A 71 10.47 10.06 5.22
CA SER A 71 10.52 11.00 6.36
C SER A 71 11.93 11.30 6.85
N HIS A 72 12.90 10.42 6.59
CA HIS A 72 14.31 10.68 6.93
C HIS A 72 14.93 11.83 6.13
N PHE A 73 14.37 12.16 4.96
CA PHE A 73 14.82 13.29 4.15
C PHE A 73 14.21 14.63 4.58
N PHE A 74 13.25 14.60 5.51
CA PHE A 74 12.51 15.76 6.00
C PHE A 74 12.49 15.74 7.53
N ALA A 75 13.68 15.80 8.13
CA ALA A 75 13.85 15.61 9.58
C ALA A 75 13.13 16.67 10.44
N ASP A 76 12.84 17.85 9.88
CA ASP A 76 12.20 18.97 10.58
C ASP A 76 10.66 18.88 10.59
N GLU A 77 10.07 17.96 9.82
CA GLU A 77 8.62 17.83 9.66
C GLU A 77 8.08 16.61 10.45
N PRO A 78 6.83 16.62 10.94
CA PRO A 78 6.27 15.48 11.66
C PRO A 78 6.29 14.20 10.83
N SER A 79 7.04 13.20 11.31
CA SER A 79 7.21 11.91 10.62
C SER A 79 5.88 11.24 10.26
N GLY A 80 4.90 11.30 11.16
CA GLY A 80 3.57 10.75 10.95
C GLY A 80 2.84 11.36 9.76
N ALA A 81 2.99 12.67 9.52
CA ALA A 81 2.38 13.35 8.37
C ALA A 81 2.98 12.87 7.04
N ILE A 82 4.30 12.69 6.99
CA ILE A 82 4.98 12.17 5.79
C ILE A 82 4.63 10.71 5.54
N VAL A 83 4.57 9.90 6.60
CA VAL A 83 4.10 8.52 6.53
C VAL A 83 2.68 8.46 5.98
N LEU A 84 1.78 9.34 6.45
CA LEU A 84 0.40 9.42 5.97
C LEU A 84 0.31 9.73 4.47
N LEU A 85 1.13 10.68 3.98
CA LEU A 85 1.26 10.98 2.56
C LEU A 85 1.77 9.75 1.77
N GLY A 86 2.76 9.04 2.31
CA GLY A 86 3.30 7.81 1.72
C GLY A 86 2.25 6.69 1.61
N VAL A 87 1.42 6.51 2.63
CA VAL A 87 0.29 5.57 2.63
C VAL A 87 -0.70 5.92 1.52
N ALA A 88 -1.17 7.18 1.48
CA ALA A 88 -2.14 7.62 0.47
C ALA A 88 -1.58 7.52 -0.96
N ALA A 89 -0.32 7.94 -1.16
CA ALA A 89 0.34 7.90 -2.46
C ALA A 89 0.53 6.45 -2.93
N TYR A 90 1.08 5.56 -2.10
CA TYR A 90 1.31 4.17 -2.49
C TYR A 90 -0.02 3.46 -2.80
N PHE A 91 -1.01 3.59 -1.90
CA PHE A 91 -2.30 2.94 -2.10
C PHE A 91 -3.02 3.45 -3.36
N THR A 92 -2.96 4.76 -3.62
CA THR A 92 -3.48 5.34 -4.86
C THR A 92 -2.72 4.84 -6.09
N GLY A 93 -1.39 4.74 -6.03
CA GLY A 93 -0.57 4.22 -7.12
C GLY A 93 -0.95 2.79 -7.51
N VAL A 94 -1.22 1.93 -6.52
CA VAL A 94 -1.64 0.54 -6.74
C VAL A 94 -3.06 0.44 -7.29
N VAL A 95 -4.02 1.12 -6.66
CA VAL A 95 -5.46 0.95 -6.94
C VAL A 95 -5.97 1.85 -8.06
N ARG A 96 -5.34 3.01 -8.24
CA ARG A 96 -5.73 4.06 -9.21
C ARG A 96 -7.14 4.61 -8.95
N ALA A 97 -7.41 4.92 -7.68
CA ALA A 97 -8.64 5.53 -7.17
C ALA A 97 -8.32 6.60 -6.11
N PRO A 98 -7.87 7.81 -6.51
CA PRO A 98 -7.34 8.83 -5.59
C PRO A 98 -8.37 9.29 -4.56
N LEU A 99 -9.62 9.54 -4.95
CA LEU A 99 -10.66 10.00 -4.02
C LEU A 99 -10.96 8.96 -2.94
N THR A 100 -11.10 7.68 -3.33
CA THR A 100 -11.32 6.58 -2.39
C THR A 100 -10.14 6.42 -1.43
N ALA A 101 -8.91 6.49 -1.93
CA ALA A 101 -7.71 6.38 -1.11
C ALA A 101 -7.62 7.48 -0.05
N VAL A 102 -7.86 8.74 -0.43
CA VAL A 102 -7.81 9.87 0.51
C VAL A 102 -8.88 9.75 1.58
N ILE A 103 -10.13 9.41 1.21
CA ILE A 103 -11.21 9.24 2.17
C ILE A 103 -10.86 8.14 3.17
N ILE A 104 -10.38 6.99 2.70
CA ILE A 104 -9.97 5.88 3.57
C ILE A 104 -8.89 6.30 4.55
N VAL A 105 -7.83 6.96 4.07
CA VAL A 105 -6.70 7.37 4.91
C VAL A 105 -7.12 8.44 5.93
N MET A 106 -7.97 9.38 5.51
CA MET A 106 -8.53 10.41 6.40
C MET A 106 -9.39 9.79 7.50
N GLU A 107 -10.30 8.88 7.17
CA GLU A 107 -11.16 8.21 8.16
C GLU A 107 -10.36 7.34 9.11
N MET A 108 -9.33 6.64 8.63
CA MET A 108 -8.46 5.79 9.46
C MET A 108 -7.63 6.58 10.47
N THR A 109 -7.31 7.84 10.18
CA THR A 109 -6.44 8.68 11.01
C THR A 109 -7.16 9.81 11.74
N ALA A 110 -8.42 10.07 11.38
CA ALA A 110 -9.25 11.15 11.91
C ALA A 110 -8.61 12.55 11.77
N ASP A 111 -7.59 12.71 10.92
CA ASP A 111 -6.90 13.97 10.67
C ASP A 111 -7.44 14.65 9.40
N ARG A 112 -8.39 15.56 9.61
CA ARG A 112 -9.03 16.32 8.52
C ARG A 112 -8.16 17.45 7.98
N ALA A 113 -7.16 17.92 8.73
CA ALA A 113 -6.29 19.00 8.27
C ALA A 113 -5.42 18.57 7.08
N MET A 114 -5.12 17.27 7.00
CA MET A 114 -4.27 16.68 5.97
C MET A 114 -4.98 16.36 4.65
N ILE A 115 -6.29 16.62 4.51
CA ILE A 115 -7.05 16.26 3.31
C ILE A 115 -6.44 16.82 2.02
N LEU A 116 -6.08 18.10 2.01
CA LEU A 116 -5.53 18.74 0.80
C LEU A 116 -4.15 18.16 0.42
N PRO A 117 -3.16 18.05 1.35
CA PRO A 117 -1.91 17.34 1.09
C PRO A 117 -2.10 15.91 0.59
N LEU A 118 -3.03 15.15 1.18
CA LEU A 118 -3.32 13.77 0.78
C LEU A 118 -3.87 13.70 -0.64
N PHE A 119 -4.76 14.61 -1.03
CA PHE A 119 -5.27 14.70 -2.39
C PHE A 119 -4.16 14.99 -3.40
N ILE A 120 -3.27 15.93 -3.10
CA ILE A 120 -2.14 16.26 -4.00
C ILE A 120 -1.23 15.04 -4.17
N ALA A 121 -0.85 14.37 -3.08
CA ALA A 121 -0.02 13.17 -3.12
C ALA A 121 -0.70 12.03 -3.90
N ALA A 122 -2.00 11.82 -3.69
CA ALA A 122 -2.78 10.81 -4.40
C ALA A 122 -2.87 11.11 -5.91
N LEU A 123 -3.12 12.36 -6.31
CA LEU A 123 -3.20 12.74 -7.72
C LEU A 123 -1.84 12.60 -8.43
N ILE A 124 -0.75 12.99 -7.77
CA ILE A 124 0.61 12.77 -8.30
C ILE A 124 0.85 11.27 -8.47
N ALA A 125 0.50 10.46 -7.48
CA ALA A 125 0.68 9.01 -7.54
C ALA A 125 -0.15 8.34 -8.64
N ASP A 126 -1.42 8.73 -8.83
CA ASP A 126 -2.24 8.21 -9.93
C ASP A 126 -1.67 8.63 -11.30
N TRP A 127 -1.23 9.89 -11.42
CA TRP A 127 -0.62 10.37 -12.66
C TRP A 127 0.67 9.61 -13.00
N VAL A 128 1.58 9.44 -12.04
CA VAL A 128 2.82 8.65 -12.23
C VAL A 128 2.48 7.19 -12.53
N SER A 129 1.57 6.58 -11.76
CA SER A 129 1.13 5.20 -12.00
C SER A 129 0.54 5.03 -13.40
N SER A 130 -0.20 6.02 -13.90
CA SER A 130 -0.76 6.02 -15.26
C SER A 130 0.27 5.99 -16.37
N LYS A 131 1.43 6.59 -16.14
CA LYS A 131 2.55 6.62 -17.09
C LYS A 131 3.34 5.32 -17.07
N VAL A 132 3.42 4.66 -15.92
CA VAL A 132 4.14 3.38 -15.77
C VAL A 132 3.27 2.19 -16.20
N CYS A 133 1.99 2.18 -15.79
CA CYS A 133 1.04 1.13 -16.13
C CYS A 133 -0.31 1.73 -16.57
N ALA A 134 -0.64 1.52 -17.85
CA ALA A 134 -1.89 2.01 -18.42
C ALA A 134 -3.12 1.34 -17.81
N ALA A 135 -3.01 0.08 -17.40
CA ALA A 135 -4.13 -0.71 -16.90
C ALA A 135 -4.33 -0.55 -15.38
N LYS A 136 -5.58 -0.36 -14.95
CA LYS A 136 -5.94 -0.34 -13.52
C LYS A 136 -6.01 -1.77 -12.99
N LEU A 137 -5.38 -2.04 -11.84
CA LEU A 137 -5.23 -3.38 -11.29
C LEU A 137 -6.57 -4.14 -11.19
N TYR A 138 -7.57 -3.57 -10.52
CA TYR A 138 -8.85 -4.24 -10.34
C TYR A 138 -9.63 -4.45 -11.65
N HIS A 139 -9.45 -3.57 -12.63
CA HIS A 139 -10.07 -3.76 -13.95
C HIS A 139 -9.46 -4.96 -14.67
N THR A 140 -8.13 -5.11 -14.63
CA THR A 140 -7.43 -6.25 -15.21
C THR A 140 -7.80 -7.56 -14.51
N LEU A 141 -7.90 -7.55 -13.17
CA LEU A 141 -8.33 -8.72 -12.41
C LEU A 141 -9.77 -9.14 -12.74
N ALA A 142 -10.68 -8.17 -12.91
CA ALA A 142 -12.07 -8.44 -13.27
C ALA A 142 -12.22 -9.07 -14.67
N GLN A 143 -11.34 -8.76 -15.62
CA GLN A 143 -11.35 -9.39 -16.94
C GLN A 143 -11.09 -10.90 -16.87
N GLY A 144 -10.20 -11.34 -15.97
CA GLY A 144 -9.94 -12.77 -15.76
C GLY A 144 -11.18 -13.57 -15.38
N PHE A 145 -12.04 -13.00 -14.53
CA PHE A 145 -13.31 -13.64 -14.14
C PHE A 145 -14.33 -13.69 -15.29
N ARG A 146 -14.43 -12.62 -16.10
CA ARG A 146 -15.35 -12.62 -17.27
C ARG A 146 -14.97 -13.68 -18.30
N THR A 147 -13.67 -13.91 -18.53
CA THR A 147 -13.21 -14.94 -19.45
C THR A 147 -13.47 -16.35 -18.92
N ALA A 148 -13.35 -16.57 -17.61
CA ALA A 148 -13.68 -17.86 -16.99
C ALA A 148 -15.17 -18.19 -17.11
N ASP A 149 -16.05 -17.19 -16.91
CA ASP A 149 -17.51 -17.34 -16.96
C ASP A 149 -18.01 -17.71 -18.37
N ILE A 150 -17.46 -17.08 -19.41
CA ILE A 150 -17.77 -17.43 -20.82
C ILE A 150 -17.39 -18.88 -21.13
N LYS A 151 -16.25 -19.34 -20.60
CA LYS A 151 -15.77 -20.70 -20.83
C LYS A 151 -16.65 -21.74 -20.15
N ALA A 152 -17.14 -21.43 -18.94
CA ALA A 152 -18.07 -22.30 -18.21
C ALA A 152 -19.48 -22.39 -18.84
N SER A 153 -19.92 -21.35 -19.57
CA SER A 153 -21.22 -21.35 -20.26
C SER A 153 -21.21 -22.03 -21.63
N THR A 154 -20.04 -22.41 -22.15
CA THR A 154 -19.88 -23.11 -23.45
C THR A 154 -19.62 -24.60 -23.29
N GLU A 155 -19.52 -25.10 -22.05
CA GLU A 155 -19.48 -26.51 -21.66
C GLU A 155 -20.84 -26.94 -21.09
#